data_AF-A0A3B9FHG8-F1
#
_entry.id   AF-A0A3B9FHG8-F1
#
_cell.length_a   1.000
_cell.length_b   1.000
_cell.length_c   1.000
_cell.angle_alpha   90.00
_cell.angle_beta   90.00
_cell.angle_gamma   90.00
#
_symmetry.space_group_name_H-M   'P 1'
#
loop_
_entity.id
_entity.type
_entity.pdbx_description
1 polymer ?
#
loop_
_entity_poly.entity_id
_entity_poly.type
_entity_poly.pdbx_seq_one_letter_code
_entity_poly.pdbx_strand_id
1 'polypeptide(L)' 'LLALTAALRRIEAGDYGFCLKCDGDIASGRLAVDPAVTLCIDCA' A
#
# COMPACT_ATOMS: atom_id res chain seq x y z
N LEU A 1 -13.12 0.15 8.34
CA LEU A 1 -12.19 1.20 8.85
C LEU A 1 -10.79 0.66 9.14
N LEU A 2 -10.63 -0.54 9.70
CA LEU A 2 -9.32 -1.14 10.03
C LEU A 2 -8.27 -1.06 8.90
N ALA A 3 -8.64 -1.37 7.67
CA ALA A 3 -7.73 -1.33 6.51
C ALA A 3 -7.21 0.09 6.23
N LEU A 4 -8.06 1.11 6.37
CA LEU A 4 -7.66 2.50 6.21
C LEU A 4 -6.78 2.97 7.38
N THR A 5 -7.05 2.52 8.60
CA THR A 5 -6.17 2.77 9.76
C THR A 5 -4.78 2.15 9.55
N ALA A 6 -4.70 0.94 8.99
CA ALA A 6 -3.41 0.33 8.63
C ALA A 6 -2.68 1.11 7.52
N ALA A 7 -3.41 1.63 6.53
CA ALA A 7 -2.85 2.51 5.50
C ALA A 7 -2.26 3.80 6.10
N LEU A 8 -2.97 4.47 7.02
CA LEU A 8 -2.48 5.67 7.70
C LEU A 8 -1.20 5.39 8.50
N ARG A 9 -1.12 4.26 9.22
CA ARG A 9 0.10 3.87 9.93
C ARG A 9 1.30 3.67 9.01
N ARG A 10 1.09 3.11 7.81
CA ARG A 10 2.16 3.00 6.80
C ARG A 10 2.61 4.38 6.32
N ILE A 11 1.70 5.35 6.19
CA ILE A 11 2.08 6.73 5.84
C ILE A 11 2.98 7.31 6.94
N GLU A 12 2.60 7.16 8.21
CA GLU A 12 3.39 7.63 9.35
C GLU A 12 4.77 6.94 9.44
N ALA A 13 4.85 5.66 9.05
CA ALA A 13 6.09 4.90 9.02
C ALA A 13 6.98 5.21 7.78
N GLY A 14 6.44 5.87 6.75
CA GLY A 14 7.12 6.06 5.47
C GLY A 14 7.01 4.86 4.50
N ASP A 15 6.26 3.84 4.86
CA ASP A 15 6.08 2.58 4.11
C ASP A 15 4.86 2.60 3.17
N TYR A 16 4.18 3.74 3.06
CA TYR A 16 3.01 3.85 2.20
C TYR A 16 3.41 3.87 0.73
N GLY A 17 2.76 3.01 -0.06
CA GLY A 17 3.04 2.85 -1.47
C GLY A 17 4.06 1.74 -1.77
N PHE A 18 4.55 1.01 -0.77
CA PHE A 18 5.45 -0.12 -0.95
C PHE A 18 4.76 -1.47 -0.71
N CYS A 19 5.17 -2.47 -1.48
CA CYS A 19 4.65 -3.83 -1.41
C CYS A 19 5.20 -4.56 -0.18
N LEU A 20 4.33 -5.10 0.67
CA LEU A 20 4.72 -5.84 1.88
C LEU A 20 5.43 -7.18 1.62
N LYS A 21 5.60 -7.58 0.35
CA LYS A 21 6.20 -8.87 -0.03
C LYS A 21 7.57 -8.71 -0.68
N CYS A 22 7.76 -7.68 -1.50
CA CYS A 22 8.99 -7.49 -2.27
C CYS A 22 9.63 -6.11 -2.10
N ASP A 23 9.06 -5.25 -1.24
CA ASP A 23 9.44 -3.85 -1.03
C ASP A 23 9.44 -2.97 -2.29
N GLY A 24 8.91 -3.49 -3.41
CA GLY A 24 8.75 -2.74 -4.65
C GLY A 24 7.55 -1.79 -4.61
N ASP A 25 7.51 -0.86 -5.57
CA ASP A 25 6.48 0.17 -5.64
C ASP A 25 5.10 -0.40 -5.99
N ILE A 26 4.07 0.12 -5.31
CA ILE A 26 2.67 -0.05 -5.68
C ILE A 26 2.31 1.10 -6.62
N ALA A 27 1.89 0.78 -7.84
CA ALA A 27 1.49 1.78 -8.82
C ALA A 27 0.43 2.74 -8.25
N SER A 28 0.65 4.04 -8.44
CA SER A 28 -0.22 5.11 -7.93
C SER A 28 -1.69 4.95 -8.35
N GLY A 29 -1.94 4.47 -9.57
CA GLY A 29 -3.29 4.16 -10.05
C GLY A 29 -4.02 3.11 -9.20
N ARG A 30 -3.30 2.15 -8.60
CA ARG A 30 -3.90 1.17 -7.69
C ARG A 30 -4.23 1.80 -6.33
N LEU A 31 -3.34 2.64 -5.80
CA LEU A 31 -3.58 3.37 -4.55
C LEU A 31 -4.73 4.37 -4.68
N ALA A 32 -4.94 4.95 -5.86
CA ALA A 32 -6.06 5.83 -6.14
C ALA A 32 -7.41 5.08 -6.14
N VAL A 33 -7.42 3.81 -6.57
CA VAL A 33 -8.61 2.95 -6.55
C VAL A 33 -8.86 2.39 -5.15
N ASP A 34 -7.81 1.86 -4.51
CA ASP A 34 -7.85 1.36 -3.13
C ASP A 34 -6.60 1.82 -2.37
N PRO A 35 -6.73 2.86 -1.52
CA PRO A 35 -5.62 3.36 -0.71
C PRO A 35 -5.09 2.34 0.30
N ALA A 36 -5.82 1.26 0.60
CA ALA A 36 -5.43 0.26 1.58
C ALA A 36 -4.71 -0.95 0.99
N VAL A 37 -4.52 -1.03 -0.34
CA VAL A 37 -3.80 -2.14 -0.97
C VAL A 37 -2.37 -2.27 -0.45
N THR A 38 -1.90 -3.51 -0.31
CA THR A 38 -0.61 -3.83 0.34
C THR A 38 0.39 -4.54 -0.57
N LEU A 39 0.00 -4.92 -1.79
CA LEU A 39 0.83 -5.67 -2.73
C LEU A 39 0.96 -4.95 -4.07
N CYS A 40 2.12 -5.06 -4.72
CA CYS A 40 2.30 -4.60 -6.11
C CYS A 40 1.53 -5.50 -7.09
N ILE A 41 1.51 -5.14 -8.38
CA ILE A 41 0.75 -5.91 -9.39
C ILE A 41 1.34 -7.30 -9.59
N ASP A 42 2.67 -7.44 -9.46
CA ASP A 42 3.36 -8.72 -9.66
C ASP A 42 3.22 -9.69 -8.48
N CYS A 43 2.86 -9.18 -7.29
CA CYS A 43 2.73 -9.96 -6.06
C CYS A 43 1.30 -10.31 -5.68
N ALA A 44 0.30 -9.69 -6.33
CA ALA A 44 -1.12 -9.88 -6.08
C ALA A 44 -1.67 -11.18 -6.68
#